data_AF-A0A9J6FI20-F1
#
_entry.id   AF-A0A9J6FI20-F1
#
_cell.length_a   1.000
_cell.length_b   1.000
_cell.length_c   1.000
_cell.angle_alpha   90.00
_cell.angle_beta   90.00
_cell.angle_gamma   90.00
#
_symmetry.space_group_name_H-M   'P 1'
#
loop_
_entity.id
_entity.type
_entity.pdbx_description
1 polymer ?
#
loop_
_entity_poly.entity_id
_entity_poly.type
_entity_poly.pdbx_seq_one_letter_code
_entity_poly.pdbx_strand_id
1 'polypeptide(L)'
;MTDTPFEEYVRAIDNKMAKKNRKVLFIVDNCPGHGKIENLEAVKVEFLPANMTSVLQADGPRCHRSGPKNLLKEPSPQNFVVL
;
A
#
# COMPACT_ATOMS: atom_id res chain seq x y z
N MET A 1 -2.06 18.39 10.74
CA MET A 1 -1.97 17.59 9.51
C MET A 1 -1.83 16.15 9.97
N THR A 2 -2.86 15.36 9.74
CA THR A 2 -2.94 13.95 10.13
C THR A 2 -2.11 13.12 9.15
N ASP A 3 -1.29 12.23 9.68
CA ASP A 3 -0.58 11.22 8.89
C ASP A 3 -1.61 10.43 8.07
N THR A 4 -1.24 10.01 6.87
CA THR A 4 -2.13 9.19 6.05
C THR A 4 -2.30 7.81 6.72
N PRO A 5 -3.45 7.13 6.55
CA PRO A 5 -3.66 5.78 7.10
C PRO A 5 -2.56 4.78 6.70
N PHE A 6 -1.92 5.00 5.56
CA PHE A 6 -0.77 4.23 5.10
C PHE A 6 0.47 4.45 5.97
N GLU A 7 0.79 5.69 6.32
CA GLU A 7 1.96 6.02 7.14
C GLU A 7 1.82 5.46 8.56
N GLU A 8 0.66 5.62 9.20
CA GLU A 8 0.40 5.06 10.53
C GLU A 8 0.61 3.54 10.55
N TYR A 9 0.12 2.85 9.52
CA TYR A 9 0.28 1.41 9.36
C TYR A 9 1.75 1.00 9.20
N VAL A 10 2.51 1.67 8.32
CA VAL A 10 3.93 1.39 8.11
C VAL A 10 4.73 1.64 9.40
N ARG A 11 4.45 2.73 10.13
CA ARG A 11 5.11 3.03 11.41
C ARG A 11 4.79 1.99 12.48
N ALA A 12 3.57 1.47 12.54
CA ALA A 12 3.21 0.39 13.47
C ALA A 12 4.01 -0.89 13.18
N ILE A 13 4.24 -1.19 11.90
CA ILE A 13 5.03 -2.36 11.49
C ILE A 13 6.51 -2.15 11.74
N ASP A 14 7.05 -0.98 11.43
CA ASP A 14 8.44 -0.62 11.69
C ASP A 14 8.80 -0.85 13.16
N ASN A 15 7.99 -0.31 14.07
CA ASN A 15 8.13 -0.53 15.52
C ASN A 15 8.08 -2.02 15.91
N LYS A 16 7.19 -2.80 15.28
CA LYS A 16 7.05 -4.23 15.57
C LYS A 16 8.26 -5.03 15.08
N MET A 17 8.85 -4.64 13.95
CA MET A 17 10.02 -5.32 13.36
C MET A 17 11.32 -4.90 14.05
N ALA A 18 11.46 -3.62 14.42
CA ALA A 18 12.57 -3.11 15.23
C ALA A 18 12.66 -3.83 16.58
N LYS A 19 11.52 -3.98 17.29
CA LYS A 19 11.45 -4.76 18.55
C LYS A 19 11.86 -6.23 18.39
N LYS A 20 11.72 -6.78 17.19
CA LYS A 20 12.13 -8.15 16.86
C LYS A 20 13.54 -8.22 16.27
N ASN A 21 14.22 -7.09 16.14
CA ASN A 21 15.51 -6.94 15.48
C ASN A 21 15.52 -7.56 14.06
N ARG A 22 14.43 -7.34 13.30
CA ARG A 22 14.27 -7.81 11.92
C ARG A 22 14.18 -6.62 10.99
N LYS A 23 14.92 -6.69 9.87
CA LYS A 23 14.78 -5.74 8.76
C LYS A 23 13.90 -6.35 7.68
N VAL A 24 12.98 -5.57 7.14
CA VAL A 24 12.01 -6.02 6.12
C VAL A 24 11.90 -5.00 4.99
N LEU A 25 11.60 -5.49 3.79
CA LEU A 25 11.38 -4.69 2.59
C LEU A 25 9.90 -4.69 2.23
N PHE A 26 9.31 -3.50 2.14
CA PHE A 26 7.94 -3.28 1.73
C PHE A 26 7.94 -2.82 0.28
N ILE A 27 7.38 -3.63 -0.62
CA ILE A 27 7.22 -3.27 -2.02
C ILE A 27 5.77 -2.82 -2.21
N VAL A 28 5.60 -1.57 -2.61
CA VAL A 28 4.29 -0.90 -2.67
C VAL A 28 4.05 -0.33 -4.07
N ASP A 29 2.79 -0.29 -4.51
CA ASP A 29 2.42 0.40 -5.74
C ASP A 29 2.81 1.89 -5.69
N ASN A 30 3.28 2.43 -6.81
CA ASN A 30 3.57 3.86 -6.94
C ASN A 30 2.28 4.68 -7.20
N CYS A 31 1.38 4.64 -6.22
CA CYS A 31 0.16 5.41 -6.21
C CYS A 31 0.44 6.82 -5.65
N PRO A 32 -0.10 7.89 -6.26
CA PRO A 32 0.08 9.26 -5.75
C PRO A 32 -0.38 9.49 -4.29
N GLY A 33 -1.18 8.57 -3.74
CA GLY A 33 -1.62 8.60 -2.34
C GLY A 33 -0.57 8.12 -1.32
N HIS A 34 0.53 7.53 -1.78
CA HIS A 34 1.62 7.10 -0.90
C HIS A 34 2.72 8.15 -0.87
N GLY A 35 2.79 8.88 0.24
CA GLY A 35 3.91 9.77 0.52
C GLY A 35 5.19 8.99 0.83
N LYS A 36 6.33 9.67 0.68
CA LYS A 36 7.60 9.14 1.19
C LYS A 36 7.57 9.20 2.71
N ILE A 37 7.76 8.05 3.37
CA ILE A 37 7.82 7.96 4.82
C ILE A 37 9.29 7.96 5.24
N GLU A 38 9.66 8.92 6.07
CA GLU A 38 11.03 9.07 6.56
C GLU A 38 11.18 8.56 8.00
N ASN A 39 12.43 8.28 8.39
CA ASN A 39 12.82 7.84 9.73
C ASN A 39 12.22 6.48 10.15
N LEU A 40 12.29 5.49 9.25
CA LEU A 40 12.01 4.09 9.55
C LEU A 40 13.31 3.37 9.94
N GLU A 41 13.25 2.53 10.98
CA GLU A 41 14.43 1.84 11.52
C GLU A 41 14.62 0.43 10.91
N ALA A 42 13.51 -0.28 10.75
CA ALA A 42 13.46 -1.70 10.40
C ALA A 42 12.79 -1.97 9.06
N VAL A 43 11.93 -1.08 8.60
CA VAL A 43 11.21 -1.17 7.33
C VAL A 43 11.88 -0.28 6.30
N LYS A 44 12.19 -0.84 5.13
CA LYS A 44 12.49 -0.09 3.93
C LYS A 44 11.28 -0.15 3.00
N VAL A 45 10.80 1.00 2.53
CA VAL A 45 9.71 1.06 1.54
C VAL A 45 10.29 1.34 0.17
N GLU A 46 9.97 0.51 -0.81
CA GLU A 46 10.32 0.67 -2.22
C GLU A 46 9.03 0.71 -3.06
N PHE A 47 9.00 1.60 -4.04
CA PHE A 47 7.86 1.79 -4.92
C PHE A 47 8.08 1.08 -6.25
N LEU A 48 7.05 0.40 -6.74
CA LEU A 48 7.06 -0.18 -8.08
C LEU A 48 7.16 0.93 -9.16
N PRO A 49 7.82 0.68 -10.30
CA PRO A 49 7.80 1.59 -11.44
C PRO A 49 6.40 2.12 -11.78
N ALA A 50 6.32 3.40 -12.14
CA ALA A 50 5.09 3.95 -12.70
C ALA A 50 4.67 3.13 -13.94
N ASN A 51 3.38 2.79 -14.03
CA ASN A 51 2.78 1.90 -15.04
C ASN A 51 2.95 0.40 -14.83
N MET A 52 3.31 -0.06 -13.63
CA MET A 52 3.06 -1.45 -13.26
C MET A 52 1.57 -1.61 -12.88
N THR A 53 0.67 -1.44 -13.85
CA THR A 53 -0.73 -1.88 -13.71
C THR A 53 -0.72 -3.40 -13.70
N SER A 54 -0.49 -3.95 -12.50
CA SER A 54 -1.00 -5.22 -12.03
C SER A 54 -1.35 -6.25 -13.12
N VAL A 55 -0.33 -6.83 -13.77
CA VAL A 55 -0.48 -8.18 -14.39
C VAL A 55 -0.85 -9.23 -13.31
N LEU A 56 -0.67 -8.89 -12.03
CA LEU A 56 -1.07 -9.66 -10.86
C LEU A 56 -2.47 -9.33 -10.31
N GLN A 57 -3.17 -8.28 -10.77
CA GLN A 57 -4.62 -8.22 -10.59
C GLN A 57 -5.22 -8.94 -11.77
N ALA A 58 -5.70 -10.15 -11.55
CA ALA A 58 -6.74 -10.67 -12.42
C ALA A 58 -7.93 -9.72 -12.29
N ASP A 59 -8.01 -8.73 -13.19
CA ASP A 59 -9.26 -8.07 -13.50
C ASP A 59 -10.18 -9.18 -14.03
N GLY A 60 -10.96 -9.75 -13.12
CA GLY A 60 -12.04 -10.67 -13.46
C GLY A 60 -12.91 -10.05 -14.57
N PRO A 61 -13.60 -10.88 -15.37
CA PRO A 61 -14.19 -10.46 -16.62
C PRO A 61 -15.06 -9.22 -16.41
N ARG A 62 -14.84 -8.20 -17.27
CA ARG A 62 -15.58 -6.92 -17.28
C ARG A 62 -17.09 -7.16 -17.17
N CYS A 63 -17.61 -7.11 -15.95
CA CYS A 63 -19.03 -7.10 -15.69
C CYS A 63 -19.51 -5.66 -15.93
N HIS A 64 -20.08 -5.41 -17.09
CA HIS A 64 -20.77 -4.17 -17.39
C HIS A 64 -21.99 -4.07 -16.47
N ARG A 65 -21.89 -3.37 -15.33
CA ARG A 65 -23.05 -2.96 -14.54
C ARG A 65 -23.23 -1.46 -14.67
N SER A 66 -24.24 -1.08 -15.47
CA SER A 66 -24.97 0.16 -15.32
C SER A 66 -25.65 0.19 -13.94
N GLY A 67 -25.21 1.10 -13.05
CA GLY A 67 -25.80 1.31 -11.72
C GLY A 67 -25.24 2.60 -11.07
N PRO A 68 -26.00 3.28 -10.19
CA PRO A 68 -25.86 4.71 -9.95
C PRO A 68 -24.60 5.09 -9.15
N LYS A 69 -24.12 6.30 -9.45
CA LYS A 69 -22.90 6.93 -8.91
C LYS A 69 -23.06 7.30 -7.43
N ASN A 70 -22.95 6.33 -6.53
CA ASN A 70 -22.67 6.59 -5.11
C ASN A 70 -21.38 5.86 -4.74
N LEU A 71 -20.27 6.53 -5.05
CA LEU A 71 -18.91 6.02 -4.92
C LEU A 71 -18.36 6.36 -3.52
N LEU A 72 -18.90 5.74 -2.47
CA LEU A 72 -18.11 5.49 -1.26
C LEU A 72 -17.55 4.09 -1.39
N LYS A 73 -16.46 3.99 -2.16
CA LYS A 73 -15.69 2.77 -2.31
C LYS A 73 -14.79 2.68 -1.08
N GLU A 74 -15.16 1.82 -0.14
CA GLU A 74 -14.28 1.38 0.95
C GLU A 74 -12.89 1.08 0.34
N PRO A 75 -11.80 1.67 0.85
CA PRO A 75 -10.48 1.46 0.27
C PRO A 75 -10.15 -0.03 0.38
N SER A 76 -10.19 -0.73 -0.75
CA SER A 76 -9.76 -2.12 -0.81
C SER A 76 -8.37 -2.22 -0.19
N PRO A 77 -8.10 -3.21 0.67
CA PRO A 77 -6.77 -3.39 1.25
C PRO A 77 -5.82 -3.60 0.07
N GLN A 78 -5.06 -2.56 -0.27
CA GLN A 78 -4.09 -2.63 -1.35
C GLN A 78 -3.16 -3.78 -1.01
N ASN A 79 -2.87 -4.64 -1.98
CA ASN A 79 -2.10 -5.86 -1.77
C ASN A 79 -0.66 -5.49 -1.39
N PHE A 80 -0.38 -5.30 -0.10
CA PHE A 80 0.97 -5.03 0.40
C PHE A 80 1.69 -6.36 0.57
N VAL A 81 2.65 -6.64 -0.31
CA VAL A 81 3.52 -7.80 -0.19
C VAL A 81 4.64 -7.45 0.79
N VAL A 82 4.65 -8.12 1.94
CA VAL A 82 5.77 -8.10 2.87
C VAL A 82 6.67 -9.27 2.50
N LEU A 83 7.89 -8.98 2.02
CA LEU A 83 8.94 -9.99 1.81
C LEU A 83 9.79 -10.17 3.07
#